data_AF-A0A8H6YV38-F1
#
_entry.id   AF-A0A8H6YV38-F1
#
_cell.length_a   1.000
_cell.length_b   1.000
_cell.length_c   1.000
_cell.angle_alpha   90.00
_cell.angle_beta   90.00
_cell.angle_gamma   90.00
#
_symmetry.space_group_name_H-M   'P 1'
#
loop_
_entity.id
_entity.type
_entity.pdbx_description
1 polymer ?
#
loop_
_entity_poly.entity_id
_entity_poly.type
_entity_poly.pdbx_seq_one_letter_code
_entity_poly.pdbx_strand_id
1 'polypeptide(L)'
;MPSHPPSTGITITLSAEDSYPPYMVEEDTDKARAATETPGLDKHSERRQPCVLTFYRSISWMLGFRDKYSLLNCIVWGGALVGFCLARTITMNPGRIPHLLIPGEWFWLSQPIYKPNLFIHIYFAIFGGIGALFQFLPVIRRRKVILHRINGYAVLFCIIVAVTCGSIVARRSFGGEVNSQSSYYIQAILIICAALMGIYNVKRDTRRHRKWMLRMVVYFASVLTARLIALPARAIMSIIGTFYTVSLDYLPMQAQTEWIQIWRCDEVINLLRVPKTIQDLFPQCTAVDISPADVYVAVHASAHQPPLSVASAARAAQGMALWIAILIHLIGVEFYIFQTDAANQVRLNFALEPRDFTHD
;
A
#
# COMPACT_ATOMS: atom_id res chain seq x y z
N MET A 1 -19.10 -42.21 62.90
CA MET A 1 -18.10 -41.74 61.91
C MET A 1 -18.65 -41.99 60.52
N PRO A 2 -18.51 -41.05 59.58
CA PRO A 2 -19.57 -40.07 59.34
C PRO A 2 -20.24 -40.16 57.97
N SER A 3 -21.44 -39.59 57.96
CA SER A 3 -22.29 -39.17 56.86
C SER A 3 -21.60 -38.35 55.77
N HIS A 4 -21.84 -38.69 54.51
CA HIS A 4 -21.74 -37.77 53.38
C HIS A 4 -23.10 -37.62 52.67
N PRO A 5 -23.62 -36.39 52.52
CA PRO A 5 -24.87 -36.08 51.83
C PRO A 5 -24.69 -35.89 50.31
N PRO A 6 -25.80 -35.78 49.53
CA PRO A 6 -25.80 -35.97 48.09
C PRO A 6 -25.61 -34.69 47.27
N SER A 7 -25.39 -34.92 45.97
CA SER A 7 -25.32 -34.01 44.82
C SER A 7 -25.99 -32.64 44.95
N THR A 8 -25.19 -31.58 44.82
CA THR A 8 -25.63 -30.25 44.42
C THR A 8 -25.44 -30.08 42.92
N GLY A 9 -26.54 -30.22 42.18
CA GLY A 9 -26.65 -29.69 40.82
C GLY A 9 -26.65 -28.17 40.89
N ILE A 10 -25.66 -27.54 40.25
CA ILE A 10 -25.65 -26.09 40.05
C ILE A 10 -26.45 -25.82 38.78
N THR A 11 -27.72 -25.50 38.96
CA THR A 11 -28.55 -24.80 37.97
C THR A 11 -28.02 -23.40 37.84
N ILE A 12 -27.28 -23.10 36.77
CA ILE A 12 -26.98 -21.71 36.39
C ILE A 12 -28.21 -21.19 35.65
N THR A 13 -29.05 -20.48 36.38
CA THR A 13 -30.13 -19.66 35.84
C THR A 13 -29.53 -18.55 34.97
N LEU A 14 -29.89 -18.55 33.69
CA LEU A 14 -29.75 -17.39 32.79
C LEU A 14 -30.61 -16.25 33.33
N SER A 15 -29.98 -15.28 34.01
CA SER A 15 -30.61 -13.98 34.27
C SER A 15 -30.18 -13.03 33.18
N ALA A 16 -31.17 -12.53 32.44
CA ALA A 16 -31.02 -11.47 31.47
C ALA A 16 -30.81 -10.15 32.21
N GLU A 17 -29.59 -9.62 32.21
CA GLU A 17 -29.30 -8.23 32.60
C GLU A 17 -27.88 -7.89 32.18
N ASP A 18 -27.73 -7.20 31.05
CA ASP A 18 -26.70 -6.18 30.82
C ASP A 18 -27.32 -5.15 29.88
N SER A 19 -28.33 -4.48 30.44
CA SER A 19 -29.06 -3.36 29.89
C SER A 19 -28.20 -2.11 29.99
N TYR A 20 -28.00 -1.41 28.88
CA TYR A 20 -27.40 -0.07 28.84
C TYR A 20 -28.03 0.89 29.88
N PRO A 21 -27.25 1.76 30.55
CA PRO A 21 -27.83 2.74 31.46
C PRO A 21 -28.57 3.85 30.67
N PRO A 22 -29.76 4.29 31.13
CA PRO A 22 -30.49 5.38 30.53
C PRO A 22 -29.86 6.73 30.93
N TYR A 23 -29.62 7.61 29.96
CA TYR A 23 -29.25 8.99 30.24
C TYR A 23 -30.43 9.74 30.87
N MET A 24 -30.24 10.19 32.11
CA MET A 24 -31.10 11.14 32.81
C MET A 24 -31.00 12.51 32.12
N VAL A 25 -32.15 13.12 31.83
CA VAL A 25 -32.27 14.53 31.46
C VAL A 25 -32.34 15.31 32.77
N GLU A 26 -31.26 15.99 33.17
CA GLU A 26 -31.29 16.97 34.25
C GLU A 26 -31.85 18.29 33.72
N GLU A 27 -32.96 18.73 34.32
CA GLU A 27 -33.62 20.00 34.06
C GLU A 27 -32.93 21.07 34.94
N ASP A 28 -32.28 22.05 34.30
CA ASP A 28 -31.45 23.09 34.93
C ASP A 28 -32.34 24.15 35.64
N THR A 29 -32.70 23.89 36.91
CA THR A 29 -33.38 24.85 37.78
C THR A 29 -32.42 25.43 38.82
N ASP A 30 -31.38 26.17 38.40
CA ASP A 30 -30.57 26.93 39.38
C ASP A 30 -29.96 28.25 38.87
N LYS A 31 -30.51 28.86 37.82
CA LYS A 31 -30.05 30.17 37.30
C LYS A 31 -31.07 31.30 37.39
N ALA A 32 -31.89 31.32 38.45
CA ALA A 32 -32.83 32.40 38.71
C ALA A 32 -32.30 33.48 39.68
N ARG A 33 -31.02 33.48 40.07
CA ARG A 33 -30.54 34.43 41.09
C ARG A 33 -29.08 34.86 40.93
N ALA A 34 -28.79 35.55 39.84
CA ALA A 34 -27.59 36.38 39.71
C ALA A 34 -27.78 37.45 38.62
N ALA A 35 -28.82 38.27 38.76
CA ALA A 35 -28.85 39.58 38.11
C ALA A 35 -28.34 40.59 39.14
N THR A 36 -27.15 41.14 38.90
CA THR A 36 -26.70 42.52 39.21
C THR A 36 -25.17 42.50 39.23
N GLU A 37 -24.54 42.80 38.10
CA GLU A 37 -23.22 43.45 38.01
C GLU A 37 -22.85 43.60 36.53
N THR A 38 -22.89 44.83 36.02
CA THR A 38 -22.15 45.20 34.81
C THR A 38 -20.75 45.61 35.21
N PRO A 39 -19.72 44.98 34.64
CA PRO A 39 -18.65 45.80 34.08
C PRO A 39 -18.06 45.21 32.78
N GLY A 40 -17.53 46.10 31.94
CA GLY A 40 -16.44 45.75 31.03
C GLY A 40 -16.83 45.53 29.57
N LEU A 41 -16.60 46.56 28.79
CA LEU A 41 -16.53 46.52 27.33
C LEU A 41 -15.31 45.66 26.89
N ASP A 42 -15.42 44.34 26.95
CA ASP A 42 -14.42 43.46 26.36
C ASP A 42 -14.61 43.42 24.84
N LYS A 43 -13.78 44.20 24.15
CA LYS A 43 -13.52 44.04 22.72
C LYS A 43 -13.08 42.60 22.49
N HIS A 44 -14.04 41.74 22.15
CA HIS A 44 -13.77 40.43 21.59
C HIS A 44 -12.86 40.67 20.39
N SER A 45 -11.57 40.38 20.54
CA SER A 45 -10.65 40.39 19.42
C SER A 45 -11.23 39.40 18.41
N GLU A 46 -11.76 39.89 17.30
CA GLU A 46 -12.00 39.06 16.12
C GLU A 46 -10.65 38.49 15.72
N ARG A 47 -10.32 37.31 16.27
CA ARG A 47 -9.16 36.54 15.85
C ARG A 47 -9.49 36.07 14.44
N ARG A 48 -9.21 36.92 13.45
CA ARG A 48 -9.35 36.64 12.02
C ARG A 48 -8.75 35.26 11.80
N GLN A 49 -9.61 34.28 11.50
CA GLN A 49 -9.15 32.94 11.21
C GLN A 49 -8.19 33.04 10.02
N PRO A 50 -7.00 32.40 10.10
CA PRO A 50 -6.01 32.52 9.04
C PRO A 50 -6.64 32.11 7.70
N CYS A 51 -6.39 32.89 6.64
CA CYS A 51 -6.98 32.71 5.30
C CYS A 51 -6.92 31.25 4.81
N VAL A 52 -5.83 30.56 5.12
CA VAL A 52 -5.60 29.13 4.80
C VAL A 52 -6.63 28.21 5.46
N LEU A 53 -7.02 28.46 6.71
CA LEU A 53 -8.01 27.65 7.42
C LEU A 53 -9.42 27.86 6.86
N THR A 54 -9.74 29.08 6.45
CA THR A 54 -11.00 29.43 5.77
C THR A 54 -11.07 28.78 4.38
N PHE A 55 -9.96 28.82 3.62
CA PHE A 55 -9.84 28.15 2.32
C PHE A 55 -9.94 26.62 2.45
N TYR A 56 -9.24 26.02 3.42
CA TYR A 56 -9.32 24.59 3.72
C TYR A 56 -10.75 24.15 4.07
N ARG A 57 -11.46 24.92 4.90
CA ARG A 57 -12.87 24.65 5.24
C ARG A 57 -13.79 24.77 4.03
N SER A 58 -13.56 25.75 3.16
CA SER A 58 -14.32 25.94 1.92
C SER A 58 -14.15 24.74 0.97
N ILE A 59 -12.91 24.32 0.70
CA ILE A 59 -12.62 23.13 -0.12
C ILE A 59 -13.17 21.86 0.53
N SER A 60 -12.99 21.70 1.85
CA SER A 60 -13.50 20.55 2.61
C SER A 60 -15.01 20.43 2.44
N TRP A 61 -15.74 21.53 2.58
CA TRP A 61 -17.19 21.56 2.36
C TRP A 61 -17.57 21.27 0.90
N MET A 62 -16.84 21.86 -0.07
CA MET A 62 -17.09 21.67 -1.50
C MET A 62 -16.85 20.23 -1.98
N LEU A 63 -15.82 19.55 -1.46
CA LEU A 63 -15.54 18.13 -1.74
C LEU A 63 -16.37 17.18 -0.85
N GLY A 64 -17.01 17.75 0.16
CA GLY A 64 -17.95 17.07 1.02
C GLY A 64 -17.38 16.44 2.27
N PHE A 65 -16.13 16.72 2.59
CA PHE A 65 -15.54 16.35 3.87
C PHE A 65 -16.16 17.24 4.97
N ARG A 66 -16.68 16.61 6.01
CA ARG A 66 -17.21 17.30 7.21
C ARG A 66 -16.22 17.32 8.36
N ASP A 67 -15.08 16.68 8.18
CA ASP A 67 -14.09 16.42 9.21
C ASP A 67 -12.79 17.17 8.97
N LYS A 68 -12.11 17.54 10.06
CA LYS A 68 -10.87 18.32 10.00
C LYS A 68 -9.73 17.55 9.34
N TYR A 69 -9.69 16.21 9.45
CA TYR A 69 -8.56 15.40 8.99
C TYR A 69 -8.84 14.63 7.70
N SER A 70 -10.11 14.46 7.30
CA SER A 70 -10.44 13.65 6.13
C SER A 70 -9.97 14.26 4.80
N LEU A 71 -10.05 15.58 4.65
CA LEU A 71 -9.50 16.26 3.48
C LEU A 71 -7.97 16.17 3.46
N LEU A 72 -7.30 16.39 4.59
CA LEU A 72 -5.86 16.22 4.72
C LEU A 72 -5.41 14.80 4.33
N ASN A 73 -6.09 13.77 4.82
CA ASN A 73 -5.80 12.38 4.44
C ASN A 73 -6.01 12.12 2.94
N CYS A 74 -7.05 12.70 2.35
CA CYS A 74 -7.30 12.60 0.91
C CYS A 74 -6.18 13.26 0.09
N ILE A 75 -5.69 14.43 0.53
CA ILE A 75 -4.58 15.14 -0.12
C ILE A 75 -3.27 14.38 0.05
N VAL A 76 -2.92 13.97 1.27
CA VAL A 76 -1.65 13.30 1.55
C VAL A 76 -1.59 11.94 0.87
N TRP A 77 -2.54 11.05 1.16
CA TRP A 77 -2.49 9.66 0.66
C TRP A 77 -3.05 9.52 -0.74
N GLY A 78 -4.22 10.13 -0.99
CA GLY A 78 -4.83 10.12 -2.32
C GLY A 78 -4.03 10.92 -3.33
N GLY A 79 -3.53 12.11 -2.94
CA GLY A 79 -2.65 12.92 -3.77
C GLY A 79 -1.29 12.24 -4.01
N ALA A 80 -0.70 11.56 -3.01
CA ALA A 80 0.52 10.77 -3.24
C ALA A 80 0.30 9.64 -4.25
N LEU A 81 -0.85 8.92 -4.17
CA LEU A 81 -1.18 7.87 -5.13
C LEU A 81 -1.33 8.42 -6.56
N VAL A 82 -2.08 9.50 -6.72
CA VAL A 82 -2.27 10.14 -8.03
C VAL A 82 -0.96 10.74 -8.54
N GLY A 83 -0.20 11.44 -7.71
CA GLY A 83 1.09 12.00 -8.06
C GLY A 83 2.07 10.93 -8.53
N PHE A 84 2.10 9.78 -7.85
CA PHE A 84 2.89 8.63 -8.29
C PHE A 84 2.40 8.09 -9.64
N CYS A 85 1.09 7.89 -9.83
CA CYS A 85 0.55 7.40 -11.11
C CYS A 85 0.91 8.35 -12.27
N LEU A 86 0.76 9.67 -12.06
CA LEU A 86 1.13 10.70 -13.03
C LEU A 86 2.64 10.68 -13.32
N ALA A 87 3.48 10.60 -12.30
CA ALA A 87 4.94 10.50 -12.47
C ALA A 87 5.35 9.23 -13.24
N ARG A 88 4.56 8.15 -13.17
CA ARG A 88 4.83 6.89 -13.88
C ARG A 88 4.24 6.82 -15.29
N THR A 89 3.46 7.81 -15.74
CA THR A 89 2.96 7.86 -17.13
C THR A 89 4.08 7.80 -18.18
N ILE A 90 5.29 8.26 -17.85
CA ILE A 90 6.49 8.13 -18.70
C ILE A 90 6.82 6.68 -19.08
N THR A 91 6.37 5.70 -18.27
CA THR A 91 6.56 4.26 -18.53
C THR A 91 5.52 3.68 -19.48
N MET A 92 4.46 4.42 -19.82
CA MET A 92 3.51 3.95 -20.82
C MET A 92 4.10 3.98 -22.23
N ASN A 93 5.20 4.73 -22.47
CA ASN A 93 5.91 4.74 -23.75
C ASN A 93 6.81 3.49 -23.87
N PRO A 94 6.56 2.58 -24.84
CA PRO A 94 7.35 1.35 -24.99
C PRO A 94 8.83 1.57 -25.25
N GLY A 95 9.21 2.68 -25.89
CA GLY A 95 10.61 3.01 -26.17
C GLY A 95 11.40 3.47 -24.93
N ARG A 96 10.72 3.93 -23.88
CA ARG A 96 11.38 4.44 -22.66
C ARG A 96 11.55 3.38 -21.58
N ILE A 97 10.65 2.39 -21.51
CA ILE A 97 10.67 1.32 -20.50
C ILE A 97 12.06 0.69 -20.32
N PRO A 98 12.79 0.28 -21.37
CA PRO A 98 14.07 -0.42 -21.19
C PRO A 98 15.12 0.41 -20.43
N HIS A 99 15.02 1.74 -20.51
CA HIS A 99 15.93 2.68 -19.86
C HIS A 99 15.45 3.15 -18.47
N LEU A 100 14.18 2.91 -18.14
CA LEU A 100 13.57 3.31 -16.86
C LEU A 100 13.47 2.17 -15.84
N LEU A 101 13.69 0.94 -16.30
CA LEU A 101 13.80 -0.25 -15.46
C LEU A 101 15.19 -0.30 -14.81
N ILE A 102 15.30 -1.14 -13.77
CA ILE A 102 16.60 -1.46 -13.19
C ILE A 102 17.45 -2.15 -14.26
N PRO A 103 18.76 -1.84 -14.37
CA PRO A 103 19.62 -2.48 -15.36
C PRO A 103 19.52 -4.01 -15.29
N GLY A 104 19.40 -4.65 -16.46
CA GLY A 104 19.29 -6.11 -16.58
C GLY A 104 17.86 -6.64 -16.55
N GLU A 105 16.88 -5.94 -15.97
CA GLU A 105 15.48 -6.43 -15.91
C GLU A 105 14.85 -6.64 -17.29
N TRP A 106 15.21 -5.80 -18.26
CA TRP A 106 14.68 -5.89 -19.63
C TRP A 106 15.02 -7.21 -20.32
N PHE A 107 16.09 -7.90 -19.91
CA PHE A 107 16.42 -9.24 -20.42
C PHE A 107 15.23 -10.20 -20.30
N TRP A 108 14.62 -10.27 -19.11
CA TRP A 108 13.44 -11.08 -18.87
C TRP A 108 12.17 -10.41 -19.35
N LEU A 109 12.00 -9.12 -19.05
CA LEU A 109 10.74 -8.41 -19.28
C LEU A 109 10.45 -8.14 -20.76
N SER A 110 11.42 -8.33 -21.65
CA SER A 110 11.24 -8.25 -23.11
C SER A 110 10.66 -9.52 -23.73
N GLN A 111 10.65 -10.65 -23.01
CA GLN A 111 10.17 -11.94 -23.54
C GLN A 111 8.66 -11.94 -23.83
N PRO A 112 8.17 -12.83 -24.72
CA PRO A 112 6.80 -12.81 -25.24
C PRO A 112 5.70 -12.86 -24.18
N ILE A 113 5.94 -13.56 -23.05
CA ILE A 113 4.95 -13.65 -21.96
C ILE A 113 5.00 -12.42 -21.05
N TYR A 114 6.19 -11.88 -20.73
CA TYR A 114 6.33 -10.82 -19.74
C TYR A 114 6.08 -9.43 -20.32
N LYS A 115 6.50 -9.18 -21.57
CA LYS A 115 6.36 -7.88 -22.22
C LYS A 115 4.92 -7.37 -22.28
N PRO A 116 3.94 -8.12 -22.84
CA PRO A 116 2.55 -7.66 -22.86
C PRO A 116 1.98 -7.49 -21.45
N ASN A 117 2.27 -8.42 -20.54
CA ASN A 117 1.79 -8.35 -19.15
C ASN A 117 2.36 -7.13 -18.41
N LEU A 118 3.61 -6.74 -18.67
CA LEU A 118 4.20 -5.52 -18.11
C LEU A 118 3.45 -4.27 -18.57
N PHE A 119 3.16 -4.16 -19.87
CA PHE A 119 2.41 -3.01 -20.37
C PHE A 119 0.97 -2.99 -19.86
N ILE A 120 0.26 -4.12 -19.88
CA ILE A 120 -1.09 -4.21 -19.33
C ILE A 120 -1.08 -3.81 -17.85
N HIS A 121 -0.14 -4.33 -17.05
CA HIS A 121 0.05 -3.93 -15.66
C HIS A 121 0.21 -2.42 -15.51
N ILE A 122 1.11 -1.79 -16.27
CA ILE A 122 1.39 -0.35 -16.16
C ILE A 122 0.17 0.50 -16.50
N TYR A 123 -0.47 0.24 -17.63
CA TYR A 123 -1.62 1.03 -18.08
C TYR A 123 -2.77 0.91 -17.08
N PHE A 124 -3.15 -0.31 -16.73
CA PHE A 124 -4.29 -0.55 -15.83
C PHE A 124 -3.99 -0.12 -14.38
N ALA A 125 -2.75 -0.23 -13.90
CA ALA A 125 -2.38 0.28 -12.58
C ALA A 125 -2.47 1.82 -12.50
N ILE A 126 -2.03 2.53 -13.56
CA ILE A 126 -2.11 3.99 -13.61
C ILE A 126 -3.57 4.45 -13.68
N PHE A 127 -4.37 3.89 -14.59
CA PHE A 127 -5.79 4.27 -14.70
C PHE A 127 -6.59 3.90 -13.45
N GLY A 128 -6.37 2.70 -12.90
CA GLY A 128 -7.01 2.24 -11.67
C GLY A 128 -6.62 3.09 -10.46
N GLY A 129 -5.33 3.41 -10.32
CA GLY A 129 -4.82 4.24 -9.23
C GLY A 129 -5.35 5.68 -9.25
N ILE A 130 -5.43 6.31 -10.43
CA ILE A 130 -6.05 7.63 -10.59
C ILE A 130 -7.55 7.56 -10.31
N GLY A 131 -8.24 6.57 -10.87
CA GLY A 131 -9.68 6.37 -10.68
C GLY A 131 -10.08 6.13 -9.22
N ALA A 132 -9.20 5.51 -8.43
CA ALA A 132 -9.41 5.23 -7.01
C ALA A 132 -9.59 6.50 -6.18
N LEU A 133 -8.95 7.63 -6.52
CA LEU A 133 -9.13 8.88 -5.79
C LEU A 133 -10.61 9.32 -5.80
N PHE A 134 -11.25 9.23 -6.96
CA PHE A 134 -12.65 9.63 -7.11
C PHE A 134 -13.63 8.73 -6.32
N GLN A 135 -13.22 7.50 -5.98
CA GLN A 135 -14.04 6.59 -5.16
C GLN A 135 -14.19 7.07 -3.71
N PHE A 136 -13.20 7.79 -3.18
CA PHE A 136 -13.20 8.26 -1.80
C PHE A 136 -13.68 9.71 -1.64
N LEU A 137 -14.05 10.38 -2.74
CA LEU A 137 -14.65 11.73 -2.67
C LEU A 137 -16.11 11.66 -2.19
N PRO A 138 -16.44 12.21 -1.01
CA PRO A 138 -17.79 12.10 -0.44
C PRO A 138 -18.87 12.73 -1.31
N VAL A 139 -18.57 13.82 -2.02
CA VAL A 139 -19.53 14.49 -2.91
C VAL A 139 -20.00 13.60 -4.06
N ILE A 140 -19.10 12.81 -4.66
CA ILE A 140 -19.45 11.93 -5.78
C ILE A 140 -20.44 10.87 -5.29
N ARG A 141 -20.16 10.24 -4.14
CA ARG A 141 -21.06 9.25 -3.55
C ARG A 141 -22.42 9.85 -3.16
N ARG A 142 -22.45 11.06 -2.57
CA ARG A 142 -23.69 11.67 -2.07
C ARG A 142 -24.58 12.26 -3.16
N ARG A 143 -24.00 12.91 -4.17
CA ARG A 143 -24.76 13.61 -5.21
C ARG A 143 -24.91 12.81 -6.50
N LYS A 144 -23.99 11.88 -6.79
CA LYS A 144 -23.89 11.17 -8.06
C LYS A 144 -23.54 9.69 -7.86
N VAL A 145 -24.39 8.97 -7.12
CA VAL A 145 -24.16 7.55 -6.77
C VAL A 145 -23.98 6.64 -8.00
N ILE A 146 -24.65 6.93 -9.11
CA ILE A 146 -24.48 6.17 -10.37
C ILE A 146 -23.05 6.32 -10.90
N LEU A 147 -22.48 7.53 -10.88
CA LEU A 147 -21.08 7.76 -11.27
C LEU A 147 -20.11 7.04 -10.32
N HIS A 148 -20.39 7.05 -9.01
CA HIS A 148 -19.60 6.28 -8.03
C HIS A 148 -19.58 4.78 -8.37
N ARG A 149 -20.75 4.20 -8.69
CA ARG A 149 -20.88 2.78 -9.07
C ARG A 149 -20.14 2.46 -10.37
N ILE A 150 -20.36 3.23 -11.43
CA ILE A 150 -19.70 3.01 -12.74
C ILE A 150 -18.18 3.13 -12.60
N ASN A 151 -17.69 4.21 -11.98
CA ASN A 151 -16.26 4.38 -11.72
C ASN A 151 -15.74 3.26 -10.79
N GLY A 152 -16.55 2.75 -9.86
CA GLY A 152 -16.16 1.73 -8.90
C GLY A 152 -15.87 0.41 -9.60
N TYR A 153 -16.77 -0.02 -10.50
CA TYR A 153 -16.55 -1.20 -11.33
C TYR A 153 -15.38 -1.03 -12.30
N ALA A 154 -15.22 0.15 -12.90
CA ALA A 154 -14.09 0.44 -13.78
C ALA A 154 -12.74 0.36 -13.03
N VAL A 155 -12.63 0.99 -11.87
CA VAL A 155 -11.44 0.94 -11.01
C VAL A 155 -11.14 -0.49 -10.58
N LEU A 156 -12.17 -1.24 -10.18
CA LEU A 156 -12.01 -2.62 -9.74
C LEU A 156 -11.50 -3.53 -10.85
N PHE A 157 -12.07 -3.40 -12.06
CA PHE A 157 -11.61 -4.10 -13.25
C PHE A 157 -10.13 -3.76 -13.52
N CYS A 158 -9.79 -2.48 -13.52
CA CYS A 158 -8.41 -2.04 -13.74
C CYS A 158 -7.43 -2.62 -12.72
N ILE A 159 -7.74 -2.54 -11.43
CA ILE A 159 -6.85 -3.03 -10.38
C ILE A 159 -6.70 -4.55 -10.46
N ILE A 160 -7.78 -5.30 -10.69
CA ILE A 160 -7.70 -6.78 -10.79
C ILE A 160 -6.83 -7.20 -12.00
N VAL A 161 -7.05 -6.59 -13.16
CA VAL A 161 -6.23 -6.87 -14.37
C VAL A 161 -4.78 -6.49 -14.12
N ALA A 162 -4.53 -5.31 -13.52
CA ALA A 162 -3.19 -4.84 -13.22
C ALA A 162 -2.46 -5.77 -12.24
N VAL A 163 -3.13 -6.21 -11.17
CA VAL A 163 -2.56 -7.12 -10.18
C VAL A 163 -2.25 -8.47 -10.81
N THR A 164 -3.16 -9.02 -11.61
CA THR A 164 -2.96 -10.32 -12.28
C THR A 164 -1.75 -10.29 -13.21
N CYS A 165 -1.67 -9.28 -14.09
CA CYS A 165 -0.53 -9.13 -15.00
C CYS A 165 0.77 -8.81 -14.24
N GLY A 166 0.67 -8.02 -13.17
CA GLY A 166 1.77 -7.74 -12.25
C GLY A 166 2.31 -9.00 -11.57
N SER A 167 1.45 -9.92 -11.16
CA SER A 167 1.86 -11.22 -10.59
C SER A 167 2.58 -12.10 -11.61
N ILE A 168 2.15 -12.11 -12.87
CA ILE A 168 2.87 -12.83 -13.94
C ILE A 168 4.29 -12.26 -14.11
N VAL A 169 4.40 -10.93 -14.12
CA VAL A 169 5.67 -10.21 -14.23
C VAL A 169 6.55 -10.39 -12.98
N ALA A 170 5.95 -10.51 -11.79
CA ALA A 170 6.65 -10.68 -10.52
C ALA A 170 7.55 -11.92 -10.50
N ARG A 171 7.21 -12.97 -11.27
CA ARG A 171 8.02 -14.20 -11.39
C ARG A 171 9.48 -13.96 -11.77
N ARG A 172 9.75 -12.91 -12.55
CA ARG A 172 11.11 -12.55 -13.02
C ARG A 172 11.54 -11.14 -12.62
N SER A 173 10.68 -10.38 -11.95
CA SER A 173 11.03 -9.06 -11.47
C SER A 173 12.12 -9.16 -10.40
N PHE A 174 13.08 -8.24 -10.44
CA PHE A 174 14.21 -8.19 -9.50
C PHE A 174 14.99 -9.50 -9.46
N GLY A 175 15.38 -10.00 -10.64
CA GLY A 175 16.10 -11.27 -10.81
C GLY A 175 15.28 -12.53 -10.53
N GLY A 176 13.99 -12.39 -10.20
CA GLY A 176 13.14 -13.53 -9.85
C GLY A 176 13.49 -14.15 -8.50
N GLU A 177 14.04 -13.38 -7.56
CA GLU A 177 14.31 -13.87 -6.21
C GLU A 177 13.02 -14.29 -5.49
N VAL A 178 13.12 -15.36 -4.70
CA VAL A 178 11.97 -15.89 -3.93
C VAL A 178 11.44 -14.86 -2.93
N ASN A 179 12.30 -14.04 -2.35
CA ASN A 179 11.89 -12.96 -1.45
C ASN A 179 11.04 -11.90 -2.18
N SER A 180 11.50 -11.43 -3.34
CA SER A 180 10.74 -10.51 -4.19
C SER A 180 9.44 -11.14 -4.66
N GLN A 181 9.46 -12.36 -5.19
CA GLN A 181 8.27 -13.08 -5.63
C GLN A 181 7.22 -13.22 -4.52
N SER A 182 7.62 -13.70 -3.35
CA SER A 182 6.70 -13.93 -2.22
C SER A 182 6.02 -12.64 -1.77
N SER A 183 6.76 -11.52 -1.66
CA SER A 183 6.17 -10.22 -1.30
C SER A 183 5.14 -9.73 -2.32
N TYR A 184 5.42 -9.84 -3.63
CA TYR A 184 4.46 -9.45 -4.67
C TYR A 184 3.22 -10.35 -4.73
N TYR A 185 3.37 -11.66 -4.57
CA TYR A 185 2.22 -12.57 -4.56
C TYR A 185 1.34 -12.37 -3.35
N ILE A 186 1.94 -12.14 -2.17
CA ILE A 186 1.16 -11.83 -0.96
C ILE A 186 0.44 -10.50 -1.09
N GLN A 187 1.08 -9.49 -1.66
CA GLN A 187 0.41 -8.23 -2.00
C GLN A 187 -0.79 -8.46 -2.92
N ALA A 188 -0.63 -9.25 -3.98
CA ALA A 188 -1.69 -9.56 -4.92
C ALA A 188 -2.87 -10.27 -4.25
N ILE A 189 -2.59 -11.28 -3.42
CA ILE A 189 -3.61 -12.01 -2.65
C ILE A 189 -4.38 -11.05 -1.74
N LEU A 190 -3.69 -10.18 -0.99
CA LEU A 190 -4.34 -9.22 -0.11
C LEU A 190 -5.29 -8.28 -0.88
N ILE A 191 -4.84 -7.77 -2.04
CA ILE A 191 -5.65 -6.89 -2.90
C ILE A 191 -6.87 -7.63 -3.44
N ILE A 192 -6.70 -8.84 -3.98
CA ILE A 192 -7.78 -9.65 -4.56
C ILE A 192 -8.78 -10.06 -3.48
N CYS A 193 -8.33 -10.53 -2.32
CA CYS A 193 -9.22 -10.88 -1.21
C CYS A 193 -10.04 -9.68 -0.75
N ALA A 194 -9.41 -8.51 -0.58
CA ALA A 194 -10.11 -7.30 -0.21
C ALA A 194 -11.12 -6.84 -1.29
N ALA A 195 -10.76 -6.97 -2.57
CA ALA A 195 -11.66 -6.72 -3.70
C ALA A 195 -12.89 -7.64 -3.67
N LEU A 196 -12.70 -8.94 -3.54
CA LEU A 196 -13.78 -9.94 -3.48
C LEU A 196 -14.70 -9.71 -2.29
N MET A 197 -14.14 -9.45 -1.10
CA MET A 197 -14.93 -9.13 0.09
C MET A 197 -15.69 -7.82 -0.07
N GLY A 198 -15.13 -6.82 -0.76
CA GLY A 198 -15.84 -5.61 -1.11
C GLY A 198 -17.02 -5.86 -2.03
N ILE A 199 -16.84 -6.62 -3.12
CA ILE A 199 -17.94 -6.99 -4.03
C ILE A 199 -19.02 -7.76 -3.26
N TYR A 200 -18.63 -8.73 -2.44
CA TYR A 200 -19.56 -9.55 -1.66
C TYR A 200 -20.46 -8.68 -0.74
N ASN A 201 -19.90 -7.63 -0.15
CA ASN A 201 -20.64 -6.76 0.76
C ASN A 201 -21.35 -5.57 0.07
N VAL A 202 -21.14 -5.33 -1.23
CA VAL A 202 -21.63 -4.10 -1.90
C VAL A 202 -23.14 -3.91 -1.82
N LYS A 203 -23.90 -5.01 -1.87
CA LYS A 203 -25.37 -5.04 -1.72
C LYS A 203 -25.85 -5.51 -0.35
N ARG A 204 -24.96 -6.04 0.49
CA ARG A 204 -25.33 -6.66 1.79
C ARG A 204 -25.11 -5.71 2.96
N ASP A 205 -23.93 -5.11 3.01
CA ASP A 205 -23.56 -4.18 4.07
C ASP A 205 -22.57 -3.17 3.47
N THR A 206 -23.10 -2.00 3.11
CA THR A 206 -22.31 -0.94 2.51
C THR A 206 -21.20 -0.41 3.44
N ARG A 207 -21.30 -0.63 4.76
CA ARG A 207 -20.26 -0.27 5.73
C ARG A 207 -19.10 -1.25 5.65
N ARG A 208 -19.38 -2.56 5.64
CA ARG A 208 -18.35 -3.59 5.41
C ARG A 208 -17.69 -3.43 4.04
N HIS A 209 -18.49 -3.17 3.01
CA HIS A 209 -17.98 -2.83 1.67
C HIS A 209 -16.95 -1.71 1.72
N ARG A 210 -17.29 -0.58 2.38
CA ARG A 210 -16.36 0.55 2.54
C ARG A 210 -15.06 0.14 3.23
N LYS A 211 -15.13 -0.61 4.33
CA LYS A 211 -13.93 -1.07 5.08
C LYS A 211 -13.03 -1.93 4.18
N TRP A 212 -13.61 -2.86 3.41
CA TRP A 212 -12.86 -3.70 2.47
C TRP A 212 -12.28 -2.95 1.28
N MET A 213 -13.00 -1.97 0.71
CA MET A 213 -12.46 -1.13 -0.37
C MET A 213 -11.31 -0.23 0.11
N LEU A 214 -11.37 0.24 1.35
CA LEU A 214 -10.25 0.98 1.94
C LEU A 214 -9.01 0.09 2.08
N ARG A 215 -9.15 -1.12 2.62
CA ARG A 215 -8.07 -2.12 2.68
C ARG A 215 -7.46 -2.37 1.30
N MET A 216 -8.30 -2.61 0.31
CA MET A 216 -7.86 -2.89 -1.06
C MET A 216 -6.96 -1.77 -1.62
N VAL A 217 -7.38 -0.50 -1.49
CA VAL A 217 -6.59 0.63 -2.01
C VAL A 217 -5.33 0.89 -1.18
N VAL A 218 -5.37 0.68 0.13
CA VAL A 218 -4.18 0.82 0.98
C VAL A 218 -3.16 -0.28 0.67
N TYR A 219 -3.58 -1.54 0.48
CA TYR A 219 -2.68 -2.62 0.06
C TYR A 219 -2.13 -2.40 -1.35
N PHE A 220 -2.94 -1.84 -2.25
CA PHE A 220 -2.48 -1.44 -3.58
C PHE A 220 -1.43 -0.33 -3.52
N ALA A 221 -1.58 0.64 -2.62
CA ALA A 221 -0.63 1.75 -2.45
C ALA A 221 0.69 1.35 -1.76
N SER A 222 0.80 0.15 -1.18
CA SER A 222 2.02 -0.24 -0.43
C SER A 222 3.29 -0.28 -1.29
N VAL A 223 3.18 -0.45 -2.62
CA VAL A 223 4.33 -0.36 -3.54
C VAL A 223 4.96 1.03 -3.62
N LEU A 224 4.22 2.10 -3.31
CA LEU A 224 4.78 3.45 -3.22
C LEU A 224 5.72 3.53 -2.02
N THR A 225 5.25 3.04 -0.87
CA THR A 225 6.04 2.98 0.36
C THR A 225 7.23 2.05 0.21
N ALA A 226 7.06 0.91 -0.47
CA ALA A 226 8.16 0.00 -0.77
C ALA A 226 9.28 0.70 -1.55
N ARG A 227 8.96 1.60 -2.49
CA ARG A 227 9.98 2.39 -3.21
C ARG A 227 10.69 3.38 -2.29
N LEU A 228 9.95 4.06 -1.41
CA LEU A 228 10.52 4.98 -0.43
C LEU A 228 11.45 4.28 0.56
N ILE A 229 11.21 3.00 0.88
CA ILE A 229 12.08 2.17 1.72
C ILE A 229 13.26 1.61 0.92
N ALA A 230 13.02 1.13 -0.31
CA ALA A 230 14.04 0.48 -1.13
C ALA A 230 15.18 1.44 -1.53
N LEU A 231 14.88 2.71 -1.80
CA LEU A 231 15.89 3.71 -2.16
C LEU A 231 16.97 3.90 -1.08
N PRO A 232 16.65 4.25 0.18
CA PRO A 232 17.63 4.35 1.24
C PRO A 232 18.22 2.99 1.60
N ALA A 233 17.46 1.88 1.55
CA ALA A 233 17.99 0.55 1.84
C ALA A 233 19.19 0.20 0.94
N ARG A 234 19.12 0.49 -0.37
CA ARG A 234 20.24 0.26 -1.31
C ARG A 234 21.48 1.09 -0.94
N ALA A 235 21.28 2.35 -0.57
CA ALA A 235 22.36 3.23 -0.14
C ALA A 235 23.01 2.72 1.16
N ILE A 236 22.20 2.34 2.14
CA ILE A 236 22.64 1.78 3.43
C ILE A 236 23.43 0.48 3.21
N MET A 237 22.95 -0.43 2.35
CA MET A 237 23.68 -1.66 2.01
C MET A 237 25.10 -1.37 1.51
N SER A 238 25.24 -0.32 0.71
CA SER A 238 26.54 0.10 0.15
C SER A 238 27.49 0.67 1.21
N ILE A 239 26.96 1.15 2.34
CA ILE A 239 27.74 1.75 3.44
C ILE A 239 28.09 0.69 4.50
N ILE A 240 27.14 -0.19 4.83
CA ILE A 240 27.25 -1.09 5.98
C ILE A 240 28.16 -2.29 5.71
N GLY A 241 28.21 -2.82 4.48
CA GLY A 241 29.13 -3.89 4.09
C GLY A 241 28.96 -5.27 4.78
N THR A 242 28.33 -5.40 5.94
CA THR A 242 28.57 -6.50 6.90
C THR A 242 28.04 -7.93 6.62
N PHE A 243 27.76 -8.40 5.39
CA PHE A 243 27.20 -9.77 5.21
C PHE A 243 27.84 -10.60 4.08
N TYR A 244 28.36 -11.78 4.45
CA TYR A 244 29.08 -12.76 3.62
C TYR A 244 28.17 -13.65 2.77
N THR A 245 28.68 -14.13 1.61
CA THR A 245 28.79 -15.59 1.32
C THR A 245 29.88 -15.90 0.27
N VAL A 246 30.64 -16.97 0.54
CA VAL A 246 31.69 -17.68 -0.22
C VAL A 246 33.04 -16.98 -0.41
N SER A 247 33.96 -17.29 0.49
CA SER A 247 35.41 -17.19 0.30
C SER A 247 35.86 -18.18 -0.79
N LEU A 248 36.24 -17.67 -1.96
CA LEU A 248 37.25 -18.34 -2.77
C LEU A 248 38.60 -17.80 -2.29
N ASP A 249 39.50 -18.71 -1.91
CA ASP A 249 40.82 -18.47 -1.27
C ASP A 249 41.84 -17.68 -2.13
N TYR A 250 41.39 -16.84 -3.07
CA TYR A 250 42.25 -16.20 -4.07
C TYR A 250 41.97 -14.71 -4.33
N LEU A 251 41.36 -13.98 -3.39
CA LEU A 251 41.34 -12.50 -3.45
C LEU A 251 42.25 -11.88 -2.39
N PRO A 252 43.03 -10.83 -2.73
CA PRO A 252 43.96 -10.20 -1.81
C PRO A 252 43.24 -9.55 -0.63
N MET A 253 44.00 -9.43 0.45
CA MET A 253 43.69 -8.97 1.82
C MET A 253 43.18 -7.51 1.89
N GLN A 254 42.12 -7.20 1.16
CA GLN A 254 41.35 -5.95 1.20
C GLN A 254 39.87 -6.24 0.89
N ALA A 255 39.38 -7.41 1.34
CA ALA A 255 37.98 -7.79 1.28
C ALA A 255 37.19 -7.00 2.33
N GLN A 256 36.84 -5.76 1.98
CA GLN A 256 35.74 -5.09 2.65
C GLN A 256 34.49 -5.94 2.44
N THR A 257 33.83 -6.25 3.55
CA THR A 257 32.57 -6.98 3.58
C THR A 257 31.60 -6.26 2.64
N GLU A 258 31.02 -6.98 1.68
CA GLU A 258 30.23 -6.39 0.61
C GLU A 258 29.05 -7.32 0.28
N TRP A 259 27.86 -6.75 0.02
CA TRP A 259 26.66 -7.54 -0.28
C TRP A 259 26.78 -8.19 -1.65
N ILE A 260 26.47 -9.48 -1.77
CA ILE A 260 26.58 -10.22 -3.03
C ILE A 260 25.20 -10.68 -3.48
N GLN A 261 24.95 -10.61 -4.79
CA GLN A 261 23.78 -11.23 -5.43
C GLN A 261 24.21 -12.24 -6.48
N ILE A 262 23.40 -13.29 -6.64
CA ILE A 262 23.64 -14.35 -7.61
C ILE A 262 22.99 -13.95 -8.93
N TRP A 263 23.76 -14.03 -10.01
CA TRP A 263 23.33 -13.71 -11.37
C TRP A 263 23.59 -14.89 -12.30
N ARG A 264 22.76 -15.02 -13.34
CA ARG A 264 23.04 -15.95 -14.44
C ARG A 264 23.98 -15.30 -15.45
N CYS A 265 24.87 -16.09 -16.04
CA CYS A 265 25.87 -15.57 -16.97
C CYS A 265 25.25 -14.95 -18.22
N ASP A 266 24.15 -15.49 -18.75
CA ASP A 266 23.38 -14.89 -19.85
C ASP A 266 22.87 -13.47 -19.54
N GLU A 267 22.42 -13.21 -18.31
CA GLU A 267 22.02 -11.88 -17.84
C GLU A 267 23.21 -10.92 -17.76
N VAL A 268 24.34 -11.39 -17.23
CA VAL A 268 25.58 -10.61 -17.12
C VAL A 268 26.11 -10.24 -18.49
N ILE A 269 26.16 -11.20 -19.42
CA ILE A 269 26.60 -10.98 -20.81
C ILE A 269 25.69 -9.96 -21.50
N ASN A 270 24.37 -10.12 -21.37
CA ASN A 270 23.41 -9.20 -21.99
C ASN A 270 23.48 -7.78 -21.41
N LEU A 271 23.82 -7.63 -20.13
CA LEU A 271 23.90 -6.32 -19.47
C LEU A 271 25.22 -5.61 -19.77
N LEU A 272 26.36 -6.30 -19.66
CA LEU A 272 27.68 -5.70 -19.85
C LEU A 272 28.02 -5.47 -21.32
N ARG A 273 27.67 -6.42 -22.22
CA ARG A 273 27.90 -6.34 -23.67
C ARG A 273 29.34 -6.06 -24.12
N VAL A 274 30.32 -6.22 -23.23
CA VAL A 274 31.75 -6.01 -23.51
C VAL A 274 32.51 -7.31 -23.20
N PRO A 275 32.89 -8.10 -24.23
CA PRO A 275 33.50 -9.42 -24.03
C PRO A 275 34.74 -9.40 -23.13
N LYS A 276 35.62 -8.40 -23.31
CA LYS A 276 36.84 -8.26 -22.51
C LYS A 276 36.51 -8.07 -21.01
N THR A 277 35.60 -7.16 -20.68
CA THR A 277 35.16 -6.92 -19.30
C THR A 277 34.51 -8.14 -18.68
N ILE A 278 33.73 -8.91 -19.47
CA ILE A 278 33.11 -10.15 -18.98
C ILE A 278 34.19 -11.21 -18.70
N GLN A 279 35.17 -11.37 -19.59
CA GLN A 279 36.27 -12.31 -19.38
C GLN A 279 37.13 -11.93 -18.17
N ASP A 280 37.41 -10.65 -17.97
CA ASP A 280 38.23 -10.15 -16.86
C ASP A 280 37.52 -10.29 -15.50
N LEU A 281 36.21 -10.02 -15.43
CA LEU A 281 35.45 -10.02 -14.16
C LEU A 281 34.72 -11.35 -13.87
N PHE A 282 34.31 -12.07 -14.91
CA PHE A 282 33.50 -13.28 -14.83
C PHE A 282 33.96 -14.33 -15.86
N PRO A 283 35.21 -14.83 -15.78
CA PRO A 283 35.77 -15.77 -16.76
C PRO A 283 34.91 -17.04 -16.94
N GLN A 284 34.22 -17.47 -15.88
CA GLN A 284 33.28 -18.58 -15.87
C GLN A 284 32.08 -18.40 -16.82
N CYS A 285 31.72 -17.16 -17.17
CA CYS A 285 30.65 -16.88 -18.15
C CYS A 285 31.10 -17.03 -19.61
N THR A 286 32.41 -17.16 -19.85
CA THR A 286 33.01 -17.31 -21.18
C THR A 286 33.69 -18.66 -21.38
N ALA A 287 33.50 -19.59 -20.44
CA ALA A 287 34.07 -20.94 -20.54
C ALA A 287 33.56 -21.67 -21.79
N VAL A 288 34.47 -22.32 -22.50
CA VAL A 288 34.15 -23.17 -23.66
C VAL A 288 33.38 -24.39 -23.15
N ASP A 289 32.39 -24.84 -23.92
CA ASP A 289 31.53 -26.01 -23.64
C ASP A 289 30.46 -25.87 -22.54
N ILE A 290 30.23 -24.65 -22.00
CA ILE A 290 29.18 -24.43 -21.00
C ILE A 290 28.15 -23.41 -21.50
N SER A 291 26.87 -23.76 -21.39
CA SER A 291 25.75 -22.86 -21.67
C SER A 291 25.70 -21.72 -20.63
N PRO A 292 25.77 -20.43 -21.03
CA PRO A 292 25.70 -19.31 -20.10
C PRO A 292 24.37 -19.21 -19.32
N ALA A 293 23.34 -19.94 -19.75
CA ALA A 293 22.05 -19.97 -19.05
C ALA A 293 22.08 -20.83 -17.76
N ASP A 294 23.04 -21.75 -17.67
CA ASP A 294 23.15 -22.74 -16.59
C ASP A 294 24.25 -22.41 -15.57
N VAL A 295 25.02 -21.36 -15.84
CA VAL A 295 26.10 -20.87 -14.96
C VAL A 295 25.64 -19.67 -14.16
N TYR A 296 25.97 -19.68 -12.87
CA TYR A 296 25.67 -18.63 -11.92
C TYR A 296 26.93 -18.01 -11.35
N VAL A 297 26.92 -16.69 -11.15
CA VAL A 297 28.05 -15.92 -10.65
C VAL A 297 27.64 -14.96 -9.55
N ALA A 298 28.56 -14.75 -8.61
CA ALA A 298 28.42 -13.76 -7.55
C ALA A 298 28.74 -12.36 -8.09
N VAL A 299 27.86 -11.40 -7.81
CA VAL A 299 28.00 -10.01 -8.23
C VAL A 299 27.83 -9.08 -7.04
N HIS A 300 28.79 -8.19 -6.83
CA HIS A 300 28.73 -7.19 -5.78
C HIS A 300 27.53 -6.23 -5.94
N ALA A 301 26.81 -5.98 -4.85
CA ALA A 301 25.67 -5.08 -4.73
C ALA A 301 26.07 -3.74 -4.11
N SER A 302 26.08 -2.70 -4.94
CA SER A 302 26.34 -1.32 -4.54
C SER A 302 25.35 -0.39 -5.23
N ALA A 303 24.92 0.67 -4.54
CA ALA A 303 24.09 1.73 -5.11
C ALA A 303 24.86 2.62 -6.10
N HIS A 304 26.20 2.47 -6.16
CA HIS A 304 27.07 3.19 -7.06
C HIS A 304 27.41 2.34 -8.29
N GLN A 305 27.93 2.99 -9.34
CA GLN A 305 28.40 2.30 -10.56
C GLN A 305 29.38 1.17 -10.22
N PRO A 306 29.42 0.09 -11.02
CA PRO A 306 28.81 -0.09 -12.35
C PRO A 306 27.32 -0.49 -12.35
N PRO A 307 26.60 -0.40 -13.50
CA PRO A 307 25.17 -0.72 -13.60
C PRO A 307 24.77 -2.10 -13.08
N LEU A 308 25.67 -3.08 -13.23
CA LEU A 308 25.51 -4.43 -12.73
C LEU A 308 25.42 -4.45 -11.18
N SER A 309 26.23 -3.65 -10.49
CA SER A 309 26.19 -3.53 -9.03
C SER A 309 24.95 -2.80 -8.52
N VAL A 310 24.53 -1.75 -9.22
CA VAL A 310 23.28 -1.02 -8.94
C VAL A 310 22.07 -1.96 -9.05
N ALA A 311 22.07 -2.81 -10.07
CA ALA A 311 21.03 -3.81 -10.25
C ALA A 311 21.03 -4.83 -9.11
N SER A 312 22.20 -5.34 -8.70
CA SER A 312 22.32 -6.25 -7.55
C SER A 312 21.78 -5.63 -6.25
N ALA A 313 22.13 -4.39 -5.94
CA ALA A 313 21.60 -3.70 -4.76
C ALA A 313 20.08 -3.55 -4.83
N ALA A 314 19.54 -3.23 -6.01
CA ALA A 314 18.11 -3.11 -6.20
C ALA A 314 17.37 -4.44 -6.05
N ARG A 315 17.94 -5.55 -6.55
CA ARG A 315 17.37 -6.90 -6.40
C ARG A 315 17.28 -7.31 -4.93
N ALA A 316 18.38 -7.19 -4.21
CA ALA A 316 18.49 -7.53 -2.80
C ALA A 316 17.54 -6.72 -1.88
N ALA A 317 17.43 -5.41 -2.11
CA ALA A 317 16.64 -4.53 -1.26
C ALA A 317 15.13 -4.63 -1.49
N GLN A 318 14.69 -5.02 -2.69
CA GLN A 318 13.29 -4.83 -3.08
C GLN A 318 12.31 -5.70 -2.29
N GLY A 319 12.58 -7.01 -2.18
CA GLY A 319 11.65 -7.93 -1.51
C GLY A 319 11.41 -7.56 -0.05
N MET A 320 12.50 -7.28 0.68
CA MET A 320 12.44 -6.77 2.05
C MET A 320 11.63 -5.46 2.14
N ALA A 321 11.92 -4.49 1.28
CA ALA A 321 11.24 -3.20 1.31
C ALA A 321 9.73 -3.33 1.08
N LEU A 322 9.32 -4.23 0.18
CA LEU A 322 7.90 -4.49 -0.06
C LEU A 322 7.24 -5.22 1.11
N TRP A 323 7.91 -6.18 1.74
CA TRP A 323 7.41 -6.83 2.95
C TRP A 323 7.15 -5.83 4.09
N ILE A 324 8.13 -4.97 4.39
CA ILE A 324 8.01 -3.94 5.42
C ILE A 324 6.85 -3.00 5.07
N ALA A 325 6.75 -2.56 3.81
CA ALA A 325 5.65 -1.72 3.36
C ALA A 325 4.28 -2.40 3.54
N ILE A 326 4.15 -3.67 3.16
CA ILE A 326 2.91 -4.45 3.33
C ILE A 326 2.51 -4.48 4.81
N LEU A 327 3.43 -4.76 5.73
CA LEU A 327 3.15 -4.80 7.17
C LEU A 327 2.69 -3.45 7.72
N ILE A 328 3.38 -2.37 7.35
CA ILE A 328 2.98 -1.00 7.72
C ILE A 328 1.55 -0.70 7.25
N HIS A 329 1.20 -1.13 6.04
CA HIS A 329 -0.12 -0.86 5.44
C HIS A 329 -1.22 -1.75 6.03
N LEU A 330 -0.90 -3.00 6.38
CA LEU A 330 -1.78 -3.92 7.12
C LEU A 330 -2.15 -3.35 8.48
N ILE A 331 -1.17 -2.93 9.26
CA ILE A 331 -1.42 -2.36 10.60
C ILE A 331 -2.08 -0.98 10.48
N GLY A 332 -1.57 -0.14 9.59
CA GLY A 332 -2.04 1.25 9.43
C GLY A 332 -3.50 1.34 9.01
N VAL A 333 -3.97 0.46 8.12
CA VAL A 333 -5.38 0.49 7.68
C VAL A 333 -6.33 0.05 8.79
N GLU A 334 -5.97 -0.96 9.58
CA GLU A 334 -6.81 -1.39 10.70
C GLU A 334 -6.89 -0.33 11.79
N PHE A 335 -5.75 0.30 12.12
CA PHE A 335 -5.72 1.41 13.05
C PHE A 335 -6.60 2.58 12.59
N TYR A 336 -6.52 2.95 11.30
CA TYR A 336 -7.37 3.99 10.73
C TYR A 336 -8.86 3.61 10.75
N ILE A 337 -9.20 2.36 10.42
CA ILE A 337 -10.59 1.89 10.45
C ILE A 337 -11.12 1.94 11.88
N PHE A 338 -10.35 1.46 12.86
CA PHE A 338 -10.72 1.46 14.27
C PHE A 338 -10.98 2.88 14.79
N GLN A 339 -10.06 3.81 14.55
CA GLN A 339 -10.21 5.21 14.98
C GLN A 339 -11.41 5.91 14.32
N THR A 340 -11.71 5.56 13.07
CA THR A 340 -12.80 6.22 12.34
C THR A 340 -14.14 5.51 12.48
N ASP A 341 -14.22 4.34 13.14
CA ASP A 341 -15.45 3.54 13.14
C ASP A 341 -16.60 4.24 13.87
N ALA A 342 -16.37 4.69 15.11
CA ALA A 342 -17.38 5.39 15.92
C ALA A 342 -17.81 6.73 15.28
N ALA A 343 -16.85 7.50 14.76
CA ALA A 343 -17.14 8.75 14.06
C ALA A 343 -17.96 8.54 12.77
N ASN A 344 -17.84 7.37 12.14
CA ASN A 344 -18.66 7.01 10.97
C ASN A 344 -20.05 6.49 11.37
N GLN A 345 -20.24 5.97 12.59
CA GLN A 345 -21.53 5.45 13.10
C GLN A 345 -22.50 6.58 13.48
N VAL A 346 -22.03 7.65 14.11
CA VAL A 346 -22.88 8.76 14.60
C VAL A 346 -23.23 9.76 13.48
N ARG A 347 -22.52 9.73 12.34
CA ARG A 347 -22.49 10.85 11.39
C ARG A 347 -23.69 10.99 10.44
N LEU A 348 -24.69 10.11 10.49
CA LEU A 348 -26.02 10.08 9.81
C LEU A 348 -26.32 8.64 9.38
N ASN A 349 -27.59 8.32 9.10
CA ASN A 349 -28.09 7.09 8.45
C ASN A 349 -27.31 6.72 7.16
N PHE A 350 -26.04 6.33 7.27
CA PHE A 350 -25.14 6.10 6.14
C PHE A 350 -25.20 4.65 5.72
N ALA A 351 -26.38 4.27 5.23
CA ALA A 351 -26.62 3.15 4.33
C ALA A 351 -27.94 3.38 3.57
N LEU A 352 -28.23 4.60 3.10
CA LEU A 352 -29.45 4.81 2.31
C LEU A 352 -29.29 4.20 0.91
N GLU A 353 -29.73 2.95 0.76
CA GLU A 353 -30.78 2.74 -0.23
C GLU A 353 -32.04 3.45 0.27
N PRO A 354 -32.90 4.01 -0.60
CA PRO A 354 -34.16 4.64 -0.20
C PRO A 354 -35.17 3.72 0.53
N ARG A 355 -34.76 2.54 0.99
CA ARG A 355 -35.64 1.45 1.44
C ARG A 355 -35.65 1.19 2.94
N ASP A 356 -34.81 1.85 3.72
CA ASP A 356 -34.77 1.59 5.15
C ASP A 356 -35.70 2.56 5.90
N PHE A 357 -36.86 1.99 6.27
CA PHE A 357 -37.84 2.38 7.30
C PHE A 357 -39.05 3.27 6.92
N THR A 358 -39.98 2.67 6.19
CA THR A 358 -41.41 2.72 6.56
C THR A 358 -41.79 1.35 7.10
N HIS A 359 -41.76 1.20 8.43
CA HIS A 359 -42.59 0.21 9.09
C HIS A 359 -43.81 0.98 9.57
N ASP A 360 -44.88 0.90 8.78
CA ASP A 360 -46.23 1.06 9.30
C ASP A 360 -46.59 -0.14 10.18
#